data_AF-A0A1R1JAF8-F1
#
_entry.id   AF-A0A1R1JAF8-F1
#
_cell.length_a   1.000
_cell.length_b   1.000
_cell.length_c   1.000
_cell.angle_alpha   90.00
_cell.angle_beta   90.00
_cell.angle_gamma   90.00
#
_symmetry.space_group_name_H-M   'P 1'
#
loop_
_entity.id
_entity.type
_entity.pdbx_description
1 polymer ?
#
loop_
_entity_poly.entity_id
_entity_poly.type
_entity_poly.pdbx_seq_one_letter_code
_entity_poly.pdbx_strand_id
1 'polypeptide(L)'
;MSSALSIVDDGAAVAAPEDRSCAHRVFWIAGYARSSDGARRVSEHLGAGWRVCELDADPSCDAPPTVEWLAARLLERIVALQPRGPYRLAGWASGGLLAYEVATQLAGRDEAVAFLGIADASLSTAVAAARPGHAADAPAGERLVELVAGSNATGGVAACSRDMRRAEWLRLFDGEADGGQAHGGGARAIDPRDLFADAATSDFAEIASRCRDAGLLPSGLRGLSDAQLQRWLDRWAALDHAFAHYEPFSLSMPVHWFELRSAGAAALPDRADGWAARLEPGEIRVVDVPARHASAGGAAPALGRAIAHALQDERRAAAGGERNAHPPEASYSPHLPIQRGAPGRRPVVLIPGAGDNVATFLPFTIAVEPGWPMHGLQPRGFDGVLAPHASVDAAATAYLPVVERLAADAREPVHLIGHSFGGWVAMEIACRLQASGRPPASLTIVDTEAPASAGRLGRQYTFASVVWNLVRALEQATGRLLGIEREALFRADRRGQWAMLHRGMVDARILRSGSGLHDVRGIVRTYGTALRTAYRPADAYAGRATLVLAADGDDAERGFVPEDVLSGWRRFAPRMAMWRCPGNHYTMIRPPHVERFAHWWQQAVRGDGDPAVAAAGAGAALGLASN
;
A
#
# COMPACT_ATOMS: atom_id res chain seq x y z
N MET A 1 8.02 -13.56 -38.84
CA MET A 1 8.45 -14.63 -37.92
C MET A 1 7.44 -14.69 -36.78
N SER A 2 7.02 -15.91 -36.43
CA SER A 2 5.75 -16.30 -35.78
C SER A 2 5.24 -15.42 -34.63
N SER A 3 3.98 -15.00 -34.72
CA SER A 3 3.20 -14.23 -33.74
C SER A 3 2.55 -15.12 -32.68
N ALA A 4 3.34 -15.91 -31.96
CA ALA A 4 2.84 -16.59 -30.79
C ALA A 4 2.78 -15.59 -29.64
N LEU A 5 1.59 -15.39 -29.05
CA LEU A 5 1.44 -14.85 -27.68
C LEU A 5 2.44 -15.58 -26.78
N SER A 6 3.57 -14.94 -26.45
CA SER A 6 4.55 -15.52 -25.53
C SER A 6 3.96 -15.40 -24.12
N ILE A 7 3.07 -16.31 -23.77
CA ILE A 7 2.80 -16.65 -22.37
C ILE A 7 3.93 -17.58 -21.92
N VAL A 8 5.21 -17.21 -22.12
CA VAL A 8 6.34 -18.07 -21.74
C VAL A 8 7.59 -17.24 -21.42
N ASP A 9 8.21 -17.64 -20.30
CA ASP A 9 9.55 -17.38 -19.77
C ASP A 9 9.91 -16.05 -19.09
N ASP A 10 9.94 -16.13 -17.76
CA ASP A 10 10.88 -15.50 -16.83
C ASP A 10 11.45 -14.13 -17.22
N GLY A 11 10.65 -13.10 -16.96
CA GLY A 11 11.13 -11.93 -16.21
C GLY A 11 12.23 -11.08 -16.84
N ALA A 12 12.57 -11.23 -18.12
CA ALA A 12 13.47 -10.31 -18.78
C ALA A 12 12.73 -9.02 -19.15
N ALA A 13 13.16 -7.90 -18.55
CA ALA A 13 12.80 -6.58 -19.06
C ALA A 13 13.16 -6.54 -20.55
N VAL A 14 12.17 -6.30 -21.43
CA VAL A 14 12.45 -6.08 -22.86
C VAL A 14 13.09 -4.70 -22.98
N ALA A 15 14.38 -4.67 -22.72
CA ALA A 15 15.26 -3.58 -23.10
C ALA A 15 15.38 -3.60 -24.63
N ALA A 16 14.77 -2.64 -25.32
CA ALA A 16 15.20 -2.31 -26.70
C ALA A 16 16.74 -2.12 -26.70
N PRO A 17 17.45 -2.52 -27.78
CA PRO A 17 18.89 -2.76 -27.77
C PRO A 17 19.72 -1.58 -27.24
N GLU A 18 20.90 -1.92 -26.69
CA GLU A 18 21.84 -1.13 -25.87
C GLU A 18 22.36 0.18 -26.47
N ASP A 19 21.48 1.08 -26.93
CA ASP A 19 21.88 2.45 -27.22
C ASP A 19 21.80 3.30 -25.94
N ARG A 20 22.98 3.58 -25.37
CA ARG A 20 23.14 4.46 -24.20
C ARG A 20 22.86 5.94 -24.53
N SER A 21 22.48 6.27 -25.77
CA SER A 21 22.24 7.65 -26.24
C SER A 21 20.90 8.27 -25.80
N CYS A 22 19.92 7.48 -25.33
CA CYS A 22 18.58 8.00 -25.04
C CYS A 22 18.40 8.54 -23.61
N ALA A 23 17.87 9.77 -23.48
CA ALA A 23 17.90 10.54 -22.22
C ALA A 23 16.78 10.22 -21.20
N HIS A 24 15.66 9.60 -21.60
CA HIS A 24 14.49 9.45 -20.70
C HIS A 24 13.77 8.10 -20.80
N ARG A 25 13.50 7.48 -19.64
CA ARG A 25 12.77 6.21 -19.50
C ARG A 25 11.32 6.42 -19.03
N VAL A 26 10.43 5.59 -19.55
CA VAL A 26 9.05 5.40 -19.09
C VAL A 26 8.91 3.93 -18.70
N PHE A 27 8.56 3.66 -17.45
CA PHE A 27 8.27 2.32 -16.97
C PHE A 27 6.80 1.99 -17.29
N TRP A 28 6.60 1.02 -18.17
CA TRP A 28 5.28 0.53 -18.55
C TRP A 28 4.96 -0.71 -17.73
N ILE A 29 3.93 -0.63 -16.88
CA ILE A 29 3.54 -1.75 -16.04
C ILE A 29 2.51 -2.58 -16.79
N ALA A 30 2.83 -3.85 -17.01
CA ALA A 30 1.95 -4.81 -17.63
C ALA A 30 0.72 -5.05 -16.74
N GLY A 31 -0.44 -5.20 -17.40
CA GLY A 31 -1.67 -5.64 -16.74
C GLY A 31 -1.68 -7.13 -16.44
N TYR A 32 -2.73 -7.60 -15.78
CA TYR A 32 -2.88 -9.00 -15.38
C TYR A 32 -2.88 -9.97 -16.59
N ALA A 33 -3.32 -9.53 -17.77
CA ALA A 33 -3.35 -10.36 -18.98
C ALA A 33 -1.95 -10.55 -19.59
N ARG A 34 -0.96 -9.76 -19.16
CA ARG A 34 0.45 -9.84 -19.60
C ARG A 34 0.64 -9.78 -21.13
N SER A 35 -0.27 -9.11 -21.85
CA SER A 35 -0.14 -8.92 -23.29
C SER A 35 0.96 -7.90 -23.60
N SER A 36 2.20 -8.36 -23.81
CA SER A 36 3.39 -7.52 -24.07
C SER A 36 3.31 -6.69 -25.36
N ASP A 37 2.40 -7.05 -26.26
CA ASP A 37 2.27 -6.41 -27.56
C ASP A 37 1.77 -4.95 -27.45
N GLY A 38 1.03 -4.62 -26.38
CA GLY A 38 0.54 -3.26 -26.14
C GLY A 38 1.65 -2.25 -25.81
N ALA A 39 2.58 -2.60 -24.91
CA ALA A 39 3.69 -1.74 -24.51
C ALA A 39 4.63 -1.45 -25.69
N ARG A 40 4.96 -2.50 -26.45
CA ARG A 40 5.79 -2.41 -27.65
C ARG A 40 5.15 -1.49 -28.71
N ARG A 41 3.88 -1.72 -29.06
CA ARG A 41 3.16 -0.90 -30.05
C ARG A 41 3.03 0.57 -29.62
N VAL A 42 2.80 0.83 -28.33
CA VAL A 42 2.78 2.21 -27.80
C VAL A 42 4.17 2.86 -27.92
N SER A 43 5.24 2.11 -27.66
CA SER A 43 6.61 2.62 -27.71
C SER A 43 7.02 3.14 -29.09
N GLU A 44 6.53 2.50 -30.17
CA GLU A 44 6.76 2.91 -31.57
C GLU A 44 6.25 4.32 -31.87
N HIS A 45 5.35 4.85 -31.03
CA HIS A 45 4.68 6.13 -31.23
C HIS A 45 5.04 7.21 -30.19
N LEU A 46 5.94 6.93 -29.24
CA LEU A 46 6.41 7.92 -28.27
C LEU A 46 7.44 8.91 -28.85
N GLY A 47 8.12 8.51 -29.92
CA GLY A 47 9.20 9.27 -30.55
C GLY A 47 10.59 8.97 -29.98
N ALA A 48 11.64 9.32 -30.72
CA ALA A 48 13.02 8.89 -30.48
C ALA A 48 13.66 9.33 -29.15
N GLY A 49 13.05 10.29 -28.44
CA GLY A 49 13.55 10.80 -27.16
C GLY A 49 13.10 10.02 -25.92
N TRP A 50 12.29 8.97 -26.10
CA TRP A 50 11.68 8.20 -25.02
C TRP A 50 11.92 6.71 -25.19
N ARG A 51 12.26 6.03 -24.09
CA ARG A 51 12.39 4.58 -24.04
C ARG A 51 11.35 3.99 -23.11
N VAL A 52 10.62 2.98 -23.58
CA VAL A 52 9.71 2.19 -22.75
C VAL A 52 10.46 1.01 -22.15
N CYS A 53 10.34 0.84 -20.84
CA CYS A 53 10.78 -0.35 -20.13
C CYS A 53 9.53 -1.04 -19.60
N GLU A 54 9.15 -2.15 -20.23
CA GLU A 54 8.02 -2.95 -19.76
C GLU A 54 8.42 -3.77 -18.54
N LEU A 55 7.55 -3.75 -17.53
CA LEU A 55 7.71 -4.47 -16.28
C LEU A 55 6.46 -5.28 -16.00
N ASP A 56 6.70 -6.51 -15.58
CA ASP A 56 5.67 -7.47 -15.23
C ASP A 56 5.64 -7.71 -13.71
N ALA A 57 4.48 -8.07 -13.19
CA ALA A 57 4.37 -8.60 -11.84
C ALA A 57 5.24 -9.86 -11.72
N ASP A 58 5.88 -10.03 -10.56
CA ASP A 58 6.83 -11.11 -10.27
C ASP A 58 6.35 -12.46 -10.81
N PRO A 59 7.01 -13.03 -11.85
CA PRO A 59 6.54 -14.25 -12.49
C PRO A 59 6.66 -15.48 -11.58
N SER A 60 7.46 -15.39 -10.51
CA SER A 60 7.64 -16.48 -9.54
C SER A 60 6.51 -16.56 -8.50
N CYS A 61 5.63 -15.57 -8.43
CA CYS A 61 4.53 -15.54 -7.48
C CYS A 61 3.22 -16.04 -8.10
N ASP A 62 2.84 -17.26 -7.75
CA ASP A 62 1.60 -17.87 -8.21
C ASP A 62 0.35 -17.28 -7.52
N ALA A 63 0.49 -16.63 -6.36
CA ALA A 63 -0.64 -16.12 -5.58
C ALA A 63 -0.32 -14.76 -4.90
N PRO A 64 -0.29 -13.65 -5.66
CA PRO A 64 -0.08 -12.34 -5.06
C PRO A 64 -1.22 -11.96 -4.11
N PRO A 65 -0.91 -11.55 -2.86
CA PRO A 65 -1.94 -11.33 -1.85
C PRO A 65 -2.66 -9.98 -2.00
N THR A 66 -1.97 -8.95 -2.47
CA THR A 66 -2.52 -7.59 -2.60
C THR A 66 -1.85 -6.79 -3.73
N VAL A 67 -2.50 -5.73 -4.19
CA VAL A 67 -1.93 -4.77 -5.16
C VAL A 67 -0.73 -4.03 -4.56
N GLU A 68 -0.79 -3.67 -3.28
CA GLU A 68 0.32 -3.02 -2.57
C GLU A 68 1.57 -3.91 -2.54
N TRP A 69 1.41 -5.23 -2.37
CA TRP A 69 2.51 -6.18 -2.42
C TRP A 69 3.12 -6.26 -3.83
N LEU A 70 2.28 -6.38 -4.86
CA LEU A 70 2.70 -6.42 -6.27
C LEU A 70 3.48 -5.16 -6.65
N ALA A 71 2.96 -3.99 -6.27
CA ALA A 71 3.63 -2.72 -6.50
C ALA A 71 4.97 -2.63 -5.76
N ALA A 72 5.09 -3.15 -4.55
CA ALA A 72 6.37 -3.19 -3.84
C ALA A 72 7.42 -4.05 -4.58
N ARG A 73 7.02 -5.18 -5.17
CA ARG A 73 7.90 -6.01 -6.02
C ARG A 73 8.30 -5.30 -7.31
N LEU A 74 7.34 -4.66 -7.99
CA LEU A 74 7.59 -3.86 -9.18
C LEU A 74 8.55 -2.70 -8.87
N LEU A 75 8.36 -2.04 -7.74
CA LEU A 75 9.19 -0.94 -7.29
C LEU A 75 10.64 -1.37 -7.04
N GLU A 76 10.89 -2.55 -6.48
CA GLU A 76 12.25 -3.10 -6.35
C GLU A 76 12.94 -3.22 -7.71
N ARG A 77 12.22 -3.70 -8.74
CA ARG A 77 12.74 -3.79 -10.11
C ARG A 77 12.98 -2.41 -10.73
N ILE A 78 12.06 -1.46 -10.51
CA ILE A 78 12.18 -0.08 -10.99
C ILE A 78 13.42 0.59 -10.40
N VAL A 79 13.60 0.50 -9.08
CA VAL A 79 14.74 1.10 -8.37
C VAL A 79 16.05 0.45 -8.76
N ALA A 80 16.08 -0.86 -9.03
CA ALA A 80 17.27 -1.52 -9.56
C ALA A 80 17.69 -0.99 -10.95
N LEU A 81 16.73 -0.59 -11.78
CA LEU A 81 16.98 -0.04 -13.13
C LEU A 81 17.23 1.47 -13.13
N GLN A 82 16.62 2.20 -12.20
CA GLN A 82 16.77 3.63 -12.00
C GLN A 82 16.72 3.92 -10.49
N PRO A 83 17.87 4.06 -9.81
CA PRO A 83 17.91 4.20 -8.34
C PRO A 83 17.28 5.48 -7.77
N ARG A 84 17.14 6.52 -8.59
CA ARG A 84 16.63 7.84 -8.19
C ARG A 84 15.65 8.38 -9.22
N GLY A 85 14.66 9.12 -8.74
CA GLY A 85 13.74 9.87 -9.59
C GLY A 85 14.42 10.95 -10.45
N PRO A 86 13.65 11.63 -11.30
CA PRO A 86 12.20 11.50 -11.41
C PRO A 86 11.77 10.25 -12.20
N TYR A 87 10.84 9.49 -11.64
CA TYR A 87 10.23 8.33 -12.29
C TYR A 87 9.11 8.74 -13.24
N ARG A 88 8.86 7.91 -14.26
CA ARG A 88 7.73 8.07 -15.18
C ARG A 88 7.08 6.71 -15.33
N LEU A 89 5.83 6.62 -14.92
CA LEU A 89 5.10 5.36 -14.85
C LEU A 89 3.89 5.45 -15.77
N ALA A 90 3.60 4.37 -16.48
CA ALA A 90 2.38 4.25 -17.25
C ALA A 90 1.89 2.80 -17.23
N GLY A 91 0.59 2.60 -17.47
CA GLY A 91 0.05 1.27 -17.68
C GLY A 91 -1.35 1.31 -18.26
N TRP A 92 -1.74 0.20 -18.86
CA TRP A 92 -3.08 -0.01 -19.38
C TRP A 92 -3.90 -0.80 -18.36
N ALA A 93 -5.12 -0.32 -18.07
CA ALA A 93 -6.11 -0.96 -17.23
C ALA A 93 -5.54 -1.37 -15.87
N SER A 94 -5.47 -2.67 -15.58
CA SER A 94 -4.90 -3.16 -14.31
C SER A 94 -3.43 -2.78 -14.12
N GLY A 95 -2.66 -2.68 -15.21
CA GLY A 95 -1.29 -2.16 -15.19
C GLY A 95 -1.23 -0.67 -14.82
N GLY A 96 -2.25 0.10 -15.21
CA GLY A 96 -2.41 1.50 -14.80
C GLY A 96 -2.71 1.65 -13.31
N LEU A 97 -3.51 0.75 -12.74
CA LEU A 97 -3.75 0.69 -11.28
C LEU A 97 -2.48 0.31 -10.52
N LEU A 98 -1.70 -0.65 -11.01
CA LEU A 98 -0.39 -0.98 -10.44
C LEU A 98 0.57 0.21 -10.53
N ALA A 99 0.59 0.94 -11.65
CA ALA A 99 1.40 2.15 -11.80
C ALA A 99 1.01 3.24 -10.79
N TYR A 100 -0.29 3.37 -10.50
CA TYR A 100 -0.79 4.28 -9.47
C TYR A 100 -0.30 3.90 -8.06
N GLU A 101 -0.35 2.61 -7.72
CA GLU A 101 0.15 2.14 -6.44
C GLU A 101 1.68 2.29 -6.34
N VAL A 102 2.43 1.98 -7.41
CA VAL A 102 3.88 2.21 -7.45
C VAL A 102 4.21 3.69 -7.25
N ALA A 103 3.45 4.59 -7.87
CA ALA A 103 3.60 6.04 -7.65
C ALA A 103 3.34 6.42 -6.18
N THR A 104 2.31 5.83 -5.56
CA THR A 104 1.98 6.02 -4.15
C THR A 104 3.14 5.61 -3.23
N GLN A 105 3.74 4.46 -3.49
CA GLN A 105 4.88 3.98 -2.71
C GLN A 105 6.16 4.78 -2.95
N LEU A 106 6.38 5.28 -4.18
CA LEU A 106 7.49 6.21 -4.48
C LEU A 106 7.33 7.54 -3.75
N ALA A 107 6.12 8.13 -3.79
CA ALA A 107 5.82 9.34 -3.02
C ALA A 107 6.02 9.10 -1.51
N GLY A 108 5.59 7.95 -0.99
CA GLY A 108 5.87 7.53 0.38
C GLY A 108 7.35 7.28 0.70
N ARG A 109 8.22 7.18 -0.31
CA ARG A 109 9.69 7.10 -0.16
C ARG A 109 10.39 8.42 -0.47
N ASP A 110 9.63 9.52 -0.60
CA ASP A 110 10.13 10.85 -0.97
C ASP A 110 10.82 10.90 -2.34
N GLU A 111 10.48 9.95 -3.21
CA GLU A 111 11.00 9.88 -4.57
C GLU A 111 10.07 10.64 -5.54
N ALA A 112 10.68 11.46 -6.40
CA ALA A 112 9.92 12.27 -7.35
C ALA A 112 9.36 11.39 -8.48
N VAL A 113 8.09 11.59 -8.81
CA VAL A 113 7.45 10.99 -9.99
C VAL A 113 7.03 12.13 -10.91
N ALA A 114 7.64 12.22 -12.10
CA ALA A 114 7.38 13.29 -13.06
C ALA A 114 6.18 13.02 -13.97
N PHE A 115 5.76 11.77 -14.09
CA PHE A 115 4.63 11.39 -14.94
C PHE A 115 3.98 10.11 -14.43
N LEU A 116 2.65 10.11 -14.36
CA LEU A 116 1.83 8.93 -14.10
C LEU A 116 0.70 8.89 -15.14
N GLY A 117 0.71 7.86 -15.98
CA GLY A 117 -0.31 7.64 -17.02
C GLY A 117 -1.13 6.37 -16.77
N ILE A 118 -2.46 6.51 -16.81
CA ILE A 118 -3.40 5.40 -16.67
C ILE A 118 -4.24 5.37 -17.94
N ALA A 119 -4.10 4.31 -18.74
CA ALA A 119 -4.91 4.14 -19.93
C ALA A 119 -6.09 3.20 -19.64
N ASP A 120 -7.32 3.66 -19.88
CA ASP A 120 -8.51 2.80 -19.93
C ASP A 120 -8.72 1.88 -18.70
N ALA A 121 -8.49 2.43 -17.50
CA ALA A 121 -8.75 1.75 -16.23
C ALA A 121 -9.94 2.40 -15.51
N SER A 122 -11.03 1.67 -15.32
CA SER A 122 -12.20 2.16 -14.57
C SER A 122 -12.13 1.79 -13.09
N LEU A 123 -12.47 2.73 -12.21
CA LEU A 123 -12.68 2.52 -10.78
C LEU A 123 -14.19 2.54 -10.47
N SER A 124 -14.99 1.64 -11.03
CA SER A 124 -16.43 1.68 -10.74
C SER A 124 -16.70 1.33 -9.27
N THR A 125 -17.33 2.25 -8.53
CA THR A 125 -17.71 2.02 -7.12
C THR A 125 -18.86 1.04 -6.97
N ALA A 126 -19.70 0.89 -8.01
CA ALA A 126 -20.87 0.00 -8.02
C ALA A 126 -20.57 -1.43 -8.50
N VAL A 127 -19.54 -1.67 -9.33
CA VAL A 127 -19.21 -3.01 -9.84
C VAL A 127 -18.22 -3.76 -8.95
N ALA A 128 -17.42 -3.05 -8.16
CA ALA A 128 -16.71 -3.64 -7.01
C ALA A 128 -17.69 -4.23 -5.96
N ALA A 129 -18.99 -3.95 -6.06
CA ALA A 129 -20.02 -4.33 -5.08
C ALA A 129 -20.59 -5.76 -5.24
N ALA A 130 -20.24 -6.51 -6.28
CA ALA A 130 -20.89 -7.79 -6.59
C ALA A 130 -19.93 -8.99 -6.66
N ARG A 131 -18.87 -9.03 -5.86
CA ARG A 131 -17.95 -10.18 -5.83
C ARG A 131 -17.94 -10.83 -4.45
N PRO A 132 -18.65 -11.95 -4.26
CA PRO A 132 -18.41 -12.78 -3.09
C PRO A 132 -16.96 -13.28 -3.17
N GLY A 133 -16.21 -13.19 -2.07
CA GLY A 133 -14.85 -13.73 -1.94
C GLY A 133 -14.73 -15.25 -2.17
N HIS A 134 -15.79 -15.93 -2.63
CA HIS A 134 -15.83 -17.36 -2.91
C HIS A 134 -15.19 -17.73 -4.27
N ALA A 135 -14.99 -16.78 -5.20
CA ALA A 135 -14.42 -17.10 -6.51
C ALA A 135 -12.94 -17.52 -6.44
N ALA A 136 -12.18 -17.07 -5.42
CA ALA A 136 -10.80 -17.49 -5.23
C ALA A 136 -10.70 -18.92 -4.65
N ASP A 137 -11.63 -19.29 -3.76
CA ASP A 137 -11.70 -20.61 -3.12
C ASP A 137 -12.37 -21.68 -4.00
N ALA A 138 -13.00 -21.27 -5.10
CA ALA A 138 -13.62 -22.19 -6.05
C ALA A 138 -12.58 -23.09 -6.75
N PRO A 139 -12.91 -24.36 -7.04
CA PRO A 139 -12.06 -25.25 -7.83
C PRO A 139 -11.65 -24.64 -9.18
N ALA A 140 -10.46 -24.97 -9.66
CA ALA A 140 -9.92 -24.42 -10.92
C ALA A 140 -10.85 -24.61 -12.12
N GLY A 141 -11.57 -25.74 -12.19
CA GLY A 141 -12.55 -26.02 -13.24
C GLY A 141 -13.70 -25.02 -13.26
N GLU A 142 -14.30 -24.74 -12.10
CA GLU A 142 -15.39 -23.75 -11.98
C GLU A 142 -14.94 -22.35 -12.37
N ARG A 143 -13.73 -21.95 -11.96
CA ARG A 143 -13.15 -20.64 -12.34
C ARG A 143 -12.92 -20.53 -13.84
N LEU A 144 -12.50 -21.63 -14.49
CA LEU A 144 -12.33 -21.68 -15.95
C LEU A 144 -13.67 -21.56 -16.68
N VAL A 145 -14.69 -22.28 -16.21
CA VAL A 145 -16.06 -22.20 -16.75
C VAL A 145 -16.61 -20.79 -16.61
N GLU A 146 -16.43 -20.14 -15.46
CA GLU A 146 -16.88 -18.77 -15.21
C GLU A 146 -16.25 -17.78 -16.21
N LEU A 147 -14.93 -17.87 -16.43
CA LEU A 147 -14.21 -17.02 -17.38
C LEU A 147 -14.74 -17.20 -18.82
N VAL A 148 -14.92 -18.45 -19.24
CA VAL A 148 -15.34 -18.79 -20.61
C VAL A 148 -16.83 -18.48 -20.85
N ALA A 149 -17.70 -18.75 -19.89
CA ALA A 149 -19.12 -18.41 -19.98
C ALA A 149 -19.35 -16.89 -19.98
N GLY A 150 -18.50 -16.13 -19.28
CA GLY A 150 -18.53 -14.66 -19.28
C GLY A 150 -18.15 -14.01 -20.62
N SER A 151 -17.42 -14.71 -21.50
CA SER A 151 -17.02 -14.17 -22.81
C SER A 151 -18.16 -14.05 -23.84
N ASN A 152 -19.21 -14.89 -23.77
CA ASN A 152 -20.28 -14.95 -24.78
C ASN A 152 -21.55 -14.13 -24.44
N ALA A 153 -21.62 -13.50 -23.26
CA ALA A 153 -22.78 -12.67 -22.90
C ALA A 153 -22.83 -11.40 -23.78
N THR A 154 -23.80 -11.31 -24.69
CA THR A 154 -24.06 -10.25 -25.69
C THR A 154 -24.47 -8.89 -25.09
N GLY A 155 -23.89 -8.47 -23.96
CA GLY A 155 -24.02 -7.11 -23.44
C GLY A 155 -23.05 -6.19 -24.18
N GLY A 156 -23.57 -5.19 -24.88
CA GLY A 156 -22.78 -4.29 -25.75
C GLY A 156 -21.56 -3.63 -25.07
N VAL A 157 -20.69 -3.06 -25.90
CA VAL A 157 -19.38 -2.46 -25.57
C VAL A 157 -19.37 -1.57 -24.30
N ALA A 158 -20.49 -0.94 -23.95
CA ALA A 158 -20.64 -0.11 -22.75
C ALA A 158 -20.70 -0.90 -21.41
N ALA A 159 -21.11 -2.17 -21.41
CA ALA A 159 -21.13 -3.03 -20.23
C ALA A 159 -19.76 -3.67 -19.96
N CYS A 160 -18.94 -3.88 -21.02
CA CYS A 160 -17.60 -4.45 -20.93
C CYS A 160 -16.56 -3.49 -20.32
N SER A 161 -16.78 -2.17 -20.32
CA SER A 161 -15.79 -1.20 -19.80
C SER A 161 -15.77 -1.08 -18.27
N ARG A 162 -16.75 -1.66 -17.56
CA ARG A 162 -16.90 -1.54 -16.09
C ARG A 162 -16.44 -2.77 -15.31
N ASP A 163 -16.27 -3.91 -15.96
CA ASP A 163 -15.73 -5.13 -15.34
C ASP A 163 -14.30 -5.38 -15.84
N MET A 164 -13.33 -4.99 -15.01
CA MET A 164 -11.91 -5.08 -15.35
C MET A 164 -11.46 -6.53 -15.61
N ARG A 165 -12.02 -7.55 -14.95
CA ARG A 165 -11.67 -8.98 -15.15
C ARG A 165 -12.12 -9.47 -16.53
N ARG A 166 -13.30 -9.04 -16.94
CA ARG A 166 -13.82 -9.38 -18.27
C ARG A 166 -13.08 -8.62 -19.37
N ALA A 167 -12.78 -7.35 -19.14
CA ALA A 167 -12.13 -6.49 -20.12
C ALA A 167 -10.78 -7.04 -20.58
N GLU A 168 -9.91 -7.52 -19.68
CA GLU A 168 -8.64 -8.11 -20.12
C GLU A 168 -8.64 -9.62 -20.36
N TRP A 169 -9.66 -10.37 -19.92
CA TRP A 169 -9.90 -11.69 -20.53
C TRP A 169 -10.11 -11.55 -22.04
N LEU A 170 -10.94 -10.58 -22.47
CA LEU A 170 -11.17 -10.31 -23.88
C LEU A 170 -9.91 -9.83 -24.61
N ARG A 171 -9.00 -9.10 -23.94
CA ARG A 171 -7.74 -8.65 -24.55
C ARG A 171 -6.76 -9.79 -24.88
N LEU A 172 -6.89 -10.96 -24.24
CA LEU A 172 -6.11 -12.13 -24.65
C LEU A 172 -6.45 -12.60 -26.07
N PHE A 173 -7.63 -12.23 -26.60
CA PHE A 173 -8.06 -12.54 -27.97
C PHE A 173 -7.65 -11.46 -28.99
N ASP A 174 -7.33 -10.23 -28.56
CA ASP A 174 -7.02 -9.10 -29.46
C ASP A 174 -5.75 -9.32 -30.31
N GLY A 175 -4.83 -10.18 -29.87
CA GLY A 175 -3.63 -10.56 -30.63
C GLY A 175 -3.90 -11.38 -31.91
N GLU A 176 -5.15 -11.85 -32.11
CA GLU A 176 -5.54 -12.68 -33.25
C GLU A 176 -6.04 -11.87 -34.47
N ALA A 177 -6.28 -10.56 -34.31
CA ALA A 177 -6.95 -9.73 -35.32
C ALA A 177 -6.06 -9.26 -36.50
N ASP A 178 -4.72 -9.38 -36.41
CA ASP A 178 -3.79 -8.93 -37.45
C ASP A 178 -3.51 -10.00 -38.54
N GLY A 179 -4.19 -11.16 -38.50
CA GLY A 179 -3.93 -12.26 -39.43
C GLY A 179 -5.10 -13.20 -39.67
N GLY A 180 -6.11 -12.74 -40.43
CA GLY A 180 -7.09 -13.62 -41.08
C GLY A 180 -8.47 -13.63 -40.43
N GLN A 181 -9.45 -13.17 -41.22
CA GLN A 181 -10.89 -13.41 -41.11
C GLN A 181 -11.47 -13.44 -39.69
N ALA A 182 -12.24 -12.40 -39.35
CA ALA A 182 -13.35 -12.54 -38.41
C ALA A 182 -14.00 -13.91 -38.63
N HIS A 183 -14.06 -14.75 -37.59
CA HIS A 183 -14.69 -16.07 -37.64
C HIS A 183 -16.20 -15.93 -37.87
N GLY A 184 -16.55 -15.55 -39.10
CA GLY A 184 -17.81 -15.87 -39.76
C GLY A 184 -17.65 -17.24 -40.40
N GLY A 185 -17.69 -18.28 -39.57
CA GLY A 185 -17.76 -19.67 -40.01
C GLY A 185 -18.90 -20.34 -39.26
N GLY A 186 -19.91 -20.84 -39.97
CA GLY A 186 -21.19 -21.32 -39.42
C GLY A 186 -21.14 -22.63 -38.62
N ALA A 187 -20.27 -22.72 -37.61
CA ALA A 187 -20.44 -23.68 -36.53
C ALA A 187 -21.50 -23.13 -35.55
N ARG A 188 -22.45 -23.96 -35.10
CA ARG A 188 -23.38 -23.59 -34.03
C ARG A 188 -22.56 -23.00 -32.88
N ALA A 189 -22.84 -21.76 -32.48
CA ALA A 189 -22.26 -21.18 -31.28
C ALA A 189 -22.64 -22.09 -30.11
N ILE A 190 -21.69 -22.89 -29.63
CA ILE A 190 -21.90 -23.73 -28.45
C ILE A 190 -22.04 -22.77 -27.28
N ASP A 191 -23.19 -22.76 -26.61
CA ASP A 191 -23.33 -22.01 -25.37
C ASP A 191 -22.44 -22.69 -24.32
N PRO A 192 -21.44 -22.00 -23.75
CA PRO A 192 -20.60 -22.56 -22.70
C PRO A 192 -21.43 -23.10 -21.52
N ARG A 193 -22.61 -22.55 -21.27
CA ARG A 193 -23.51 -23.02 -20.20
C ARG A 193 -24.02 -24.44 -20.45
N ASP A 194 -24.25 -24.79 -21.71
CA ASP A 194 -24.69 -26.14 -22.10
C ASP A 194 -23.51 -27.13 -22.10
N LEU A 195 -22.30 -26.66 -22.44
CA LEU A 195 -21.08 -27.47 -22.46
C LEU A 195 -20.60 -27.89 -21.06
N PHE A 196 -20.99 -27.12 -20.03
CA PHE A 196 -20.52 -27.24 -18.65
C PHE A 196 -21.66 -27.47 -17.64
N ALA A 197 -22.82 -27.98 -18.08
CA ALA A 197 -23.97 -28.25 -17.21
C ALA A 197 -23.65 -29.26 -16.08
N ASP A 198 -22.63 -30.11 -16.26
CA ASP A 198 -22.11 -31.12 -15.34
C ASP A 198 -20.80 -30.72 -14.65
N ALA A 199 -20.35 -29.46 -14.81
CA ALA A 199 -19.01 -29.02 -14.35
C ALA A 199 -18.78 -29.17 -12.83
N ALA A 200 -19.83 -29.16 -12.01
CA ALA A 200 -19.72 -29.40 -10.56
C ALA A 200 -19.28 -30.84 -10.22
N THR A 201 -19.36 -31.77 -11.17
CA THR A 201 -19.00 -33.19 -11.01
C THR A 201 -17.82 -33.63 -11.88
N SER A 202 -17.39 -32.80 -12.84
CA SER A 202 -16.24 -33.06 -13.71
C SER A 202 -14.92 -32.67 -13.04
N ASP A 203 -13.85 -33.39 -13.37
CA ASP A 203 -12.51 -32.96 -12.99
C ASP A 203 -11.97 -31.84 -13.90
N PHE A 204 -10.85 -31.24 -13.49
CA PHE A 204 -10.26 -30.13 -14.23
C PHE A 204 -9.80 -30.53 -15.63
N ALA A 205 -9.28 -31.74 -15.82
CA ALA A 205 -8.74 -32.19 -17.10
C ALA A 205 -9.85 -32.33 -18.14
N GLU A 206 -11.01 -32.85 -17.73
CA GLU A 206 -12.19 -32.95 -18.57
C GLU A 206 -12.70 -31.57 -19.01
N ILE A 207 -12.84 -30.63 -18.06
CA ILE A 207 -13.28 -29.26 -18.37
C ILE A 207 -12.27 -28.57 -19.31
N ALA A 208 -10.97 -28.69 -19.04
CA ALA A 208 -9.91 -28.11 -19.86
C ALA A 208 -9.91 -28.68 -21.28
N SER A 209 -10.11 -30.01 -21.44
CA SER A 209 -10.23 -30.64 -22.77
C SER A 209 -11.42 -30.07 -23.54
N ARG A 210 -12.61 -30.00 -22.91
CA ARG A 210 -13.82 -29.45 -23.54
C ARG A 210 -13.61 -27.98 -23.97
N CYS A 211 -12.93 -27.16 -23.16
CA CYS A 211 -12.56 -25.80 -23.52
C CYS A 211 -11.64 -25.74 -24.76
N ARG A 212 -10.65 -26.64 -24.84
CA ARG A 212 -9.72 -26.71 -25.99
C ARG A 212 -10.46 -27.16 -27.26
N ASP A 213 -11.25 -28.22 -27.17
CA ASP A 213 -11.97 -28.81 -28.31
C ASP A 213 -13.02 -27.85 -28.89
N ALA A 214 -13.68 -27.08 -28.02
CA ALA A 214 -14.65 -26.06 -28.42
C ALA A 214 -14.00 -24.74 -28.88
N GLY A 215 -12.67 -24.62 -28.84
CA GLY A 215 -11.95 -23.41 -29.25
C GLY A 215 -12.20 -22.19 -28.34
N LEU A 216 -12.59 -22.42 -27.09
CA LEU A 216 -13.00 -21.37 -26.14
C LEU A 216 -11.82 -20.68 -25.43
N LEU A 217 -10.61 -21.22 -25.57
CA LEU A 217 -9.40 -20.63 -25.00
C LEU A 217 -8.72 -19.64 -25.99
N PRO A 218 -8.19 -18.50 -25.51
CA PRO A 218 -7.28 -17.67 -26.29
C PRO A 218 -6.05 -18.44 -26.77
N SER A 219 -5.49 -18.11 -27.93
CA SER A 219 -4.32 -18.79 -28.51
C SER A 219 -3.14 -18.94 -27.55
N GLY A 220 -2.87 -17.95 -26.70
CA GLY A 220 -1.80 -18.02 -25.69
C GLY A 220 -2.02 -19.11 -24.64
N LEU A 221 -3.26 -19.52 -24.38
CA LEU A 221 -3.62 -20.54 -23.39
C LEU A 221 -3.86 -21.92 -24.01
N ARG A 222 -4.14 -22.01 -25.32
CA ARG A 222 -4.45 -23.29 -26.01
C ARG A 222 -3.32 -24.32 -25.90
N GLY A 223 -2.07 -23.87 -25.91
CA GLY A 223 -0.89 -24.74 -25.86
C GLY A 223 -0.41 -25.14 -24.46
N LEU A 224 -1.06 -24.65 -23.40
CA LEU A 224 -0.66 -24.97 -22.02
C LEU A 224 -1.11 -26.38 -21.64
N SER A 225 -0.23 -27.13 -20.96
CA SER A 225 -0.63 -28.36 -20.25
C SER A 225 -1.65 -28.04 -19.15
N ASP A 226 -2.38 -29.06 -18.68
CA ASP A 226 -3.38 -28.87 -17.62
C ASP A 226 -2.76 -28.24 -16.36
N ALA A 227 -1.57 -28.71 -15.95
CA ALA A 227 -0.86 -28.14 -14.80
C ALA A 227 -0.46 -26.67 -15.01
N GLN A 228 -0.08 -26.29 -16.24
CA GLN A 228 0.23 -24.89 -16.57
C GLN A 228 -1.03 -24.02 -16.60
N LEU A 229 -2.12 -24.53 -17.17
CA LEU A 229 -3.41 -23.83 -17.20
C LEU A 229 -3.97 -23.62 -15.79
N GLN A 230 -3.85 -24.62 -14.92
CA GLN A 230 -4.25 -24.51 -13.52
C GLN A 230 -3.44 -23.44 -12.77
N ARG A 231 -2.10 -23.44 -12.89
CA ARG A 231 -1.25 -22.39 -12.29
C ARG A 231 -1.61 -20.99 -12.81
N TRP A 232 -1.91 -20.89 -14.10
CA TRP A 232 -2.37 -19.63 -14.69
C TRP A 232 -3.70 -19.17 -14.08
N LEU A 233 -4.65 -20.08 -13.87
CA LEU A 233 -5.93 -19.79 -13.22
C LEU A 233 -5.79 -19.41 -11.74
N ASP A 234 -4.89 -20.07 -11.00
CA ASP A 234 -4.59 -19.73 -9.60
C ASP A 234 -4.05 -18.30 -9.51
N ARG A 235 -3.08 -17.96 -10.38
CA ARG A 235 -2.53 -16.61 -10.49
C ARG A 235 -3.58 -15.58 -10.89
N TRP A 236 -4.44 -15.92 -11.85
CA TRP A 236 -5.54 -15.06 -12.27
C TRP A 236 -6.50 -14.77 -11.11
N ALA A 237 -6.90 -15.80 -10.36
CA ALA A 237 -7.80 -15.65 -9.21
C ALA A 237 -7.18 -14.79 -8.11
N ALA A 238 -5.90 -14.98 -7.83
CA ALA A 238 -5.18 -14.17 -6.85
C ALA A 238 -5.03 -12.71 -7.28
N LEU A 239 -4.76 -12.43 -8.56
CA LEU A 239 -4.76 -11.08 -9.11
C LEU A 239 -6.14 -10.43 -9.02
N ASP A 240 -7.19 -11.15 -9.40
CA ASP A 240 -8.58 -10.65 -9.30
C ASP A 240 -8.95 -10.32 -7.84
N HIS A 241 -8.58 -11.19 -6.90
CA HIS A 241 -8.73 -10.95 -5.47
C HIS A 241 -7.98 -9.67 -5.03
N ALA A 242 -6.69 -9.56 -5.39
CA ALA A 242 -5.87 -8.40 -5.05
C ALA A 242 -6.49 -7.09 -5.54
N PHE A 243 -6.96 -7.04 -6.80
CA PHE A 243 -7.61 -5.85 -7.37
C PHE A 243 -8.98 -5.57 -6.77
N ALA A 244 -9.80 -6.59 -6.51
CA ALA A 244 -11.10 -6.42 -5.86
C ALA A 244 -10.97 -5.84 -4.44
N HIS A 245 -9.85 -6.13 -3.77
CA HIS A 245 -9.57 -5.64 -2.43
C HIS A 245 -8.70 -4.38 -2.38
N TYR A 246 -8.28 -3.82 -3.51
CA TYR A 246 -7.51 -2.58 -3.58
C TYR A 246 -8.40 -1.35 -3.34
N GLU A 247 -7.85 -0.33 -2.67
CA GLU A 247 -8.50 0.97 -2.50
C GLU A 247 -7.47 2.05 -2.84
N PRO A 248 -7.63 2.77 -3.97
CA PRO A 248 -6.74 3.86 -4.31
C PRO A 248 -7.01 5.08 -3.41
N PHE A 249 -5.95 5.65 -2.87
CA PHE A 249 -5.96 6.89 -2.10
C PHE A 249 -5.33 8.02 -2.90
N SER A 250 -5.83 9.24 -2.71
CA SER A 250 -5.40 10.45 -3.42
C SER A 250 -3.88 10.63 -3.42
N LEU A 251 -3.37 11.19 -4.51
CA LEU A 251 -1.95 11.46 -4.71
C LEU A 251 -1.75 12.95 -4.85
N SER A 252 -0.67 13.46 -4.27
CA SER A 252 -0.25 14.86 -4.31
C SER A 252 0.26 15.34 -5.68
N MET A 253 0.08 14.53 -6.73
CA MET A 253 0.67 14.70 -8.05
C MET A 253 -0.37 14.49 -9.16
N PRO A 254 -0.24 15.18 -10.31
CA PRO A 254 -1.17 14.99 -11.41
C PRO A 254 -1.12 13.58 -12.01
N VAL A 255 -2.30 13.02 -12.26
CA VAL A 255 -2.54 11.73 -12.88
C VAL A 255 -3.13 11.95 -14.27
N HIS A 256 -2.47 11.44 -15.31
CA HIS A 256 -2.99 11.49 -16.67
C HIS A 256 -3.86 10.28 -16.93
N TRP A 257 -5.16 10.50 -17.06
CA TRP A 257 -6.11 9.45 -17.41
C TRP A 257 -6.42 9.50 -18.90
N PHE A 258 -5.93 8.50 -19.64
CA PHE A 258 -6.15 8.35 -21.07
C PHE A 258 -7.41 7.50 -21.29
N GLU A 259 -8.50 8.15 -21.64
CA GLU A 259 -9.80 7.52 -21.87
C GLU A 259 -9.94 7.14 -23.35
N LEU A 260 -10.05 5.85 -23.66
CA LEU A 260 -10.20 5.39 -25.04
C LEU A 260 -11.64 5.63 -25.51
N ARG A 261 -11.80 6.32 -26.64
CA ARG A 261 -13.12 6.63 -27.21
C ARG A 261 -13.27 6.05 -28.61
N SER A 262 -14.30 5.23 -28.79
CA SER A 262 -14.75 4.81 -30.12
C SER A 262 -15.45 5.96 -30.85
N ALA A 263 -15.30 6.02 -32.17
CA ALA A 263 -15.99 7.00 -33.00
C ALA A 263 -17.52 6.86 -32.85
N GLY A 264 -18.19 7.95 -32.46
CA GLY A 264 -19.65 7.98 -32.29
C GLY A 264 -20.18 7.49 -30.93
N ALA A 265 -19.32 7.10 -29.99
CA ALA A 265 -19.75 6.76 -28.64
C ALA A 265 -20.27 8.00 -27.89
N ALA A 266 -21.50 7.91 -27.37
CA ALA A 266 -22.07 8.91 -26.46
C ALA A 266 -21.09 9.18 -25.30
N ALA A 267 -21.06 10.41 -24.80
CA ALA A 267 -20.29 10.72 -23.60
C ALA A 267 -20.71 9.75 -22.48
N LEU A 268 -19.75 9.06 -21.86
CA LEU A 268 -20.05 8.22 -20.71
C LEU A 268 -20.70 9.11 -19.65
N PRO A 269 -21.98 8.86 -19.27
CA PRO A 269 -22.60 9.59 -18.18
C PRO A 269 -22.05 8.95 -16.92
N ASP A 270 -20.93 9.49 -16.44
CA ASP A 270 -20.73 9.89 -15.05
C ASP A 270 -19.24 9.95 -14.73
N ARG A 271 -18.55 11.02 -15.18
CA ARG A 271 -17.19 11.31 -14.70
C ARG A 271 -17.17 11.54 -13.17
N ALA A 272 -18.32 11.67 -12.50
CA ALA A 272 -18.41 11.76 -11.05
C ALA A 272 -18.40 10.39 -10.33
N ASP A 273 -18.36 9.27 -11.06
CA ASP A 273 -18.04 7.94 -10.52
C ASP A 273 -16.65 7.50 -11.04
N GLY A 274 -15.80 6.96 -10.16
CA GLY A 274 -14.43 6.55 -10.50
C GLY A 274 -13.33 7.56 -10.13
N TRP A 275 -12.34 7.77 -11.01
CA TRP A 275 -11.11 8.51 -10.67
C TRP A 275 -11.36 9.94 -10.22
N ALA A 276 -12.30 10.67 -10.84
CA ALA A 276 -12.58 12.05 -10.46
C ALA A 276 -13.34 12.18 -9.12
N ALA A 277 -13.92 11.10 -8.59
CA ALA A 277 -14.45 11.06 -7.21
C ALA A 277 -13.36 10.79 -6.16
N ARG A 278 -12.16 10.34 -6.58
CA ARG A 278 -11.05 9.98 -5.68
C ARG A 278 -9.90 10.96 -5.72
N LEU A 279 -9.83 11.78 -6.76
CA LEU A 279 -8.82 12.81 -6.95
C LEU A 279 -9.48 14.18 -6.82
N GLU A 280 -8.79 15.12 -6.18
CA GLU A 280 -9.26 16.50 -6.07
C GLU A 280 -9.22 17.20 -7.44
N PRO A 281 -10.05 18.24 -7.66
CA PRO A 281 -10.00 19.02 -8.90
C PRO A 281 -8.59 19.57 -9.18
N GLY A 282 -8.01 19.19 -10.32
CA GLY A 282 -6.64 19.55 -10.73
C GLY A 282 -5.59 18.45 -10.54
N GLU A 283 -5.90 17.40 -9.78
CA GLU A 283 -5.06 16.20 -9.63
C GLU A 283 -5.24 15.20 -10.78
N ILE A 284 -6.34 15.28 -11.55
CA ILE A 284 -6.58 14.44 -12.72
C ILE A 284 -6.56 15.25 -14.02
N ARG A 285 -5.81 14.76 -15.00
CA ARG A 285 -5.76 15.28 -16.37
C ARG A 285 -6.39 14.25 -17.29
N VAL A 286 -7.64 14.48 -17.68
CA VAL A 286 -8.36 13.58 -18.58
C VAL A 286 -7.98 13.89 -20.02
N VAL A 287 -7.49 12.86 -20.72
CA VAL A 287 -7.09 12.94 -22.13
C VAL A 287 -7.95 11.99 -22.93
N ASP A 288 -8.84 12.53 -23.76
CA ASP A 288 -9.64 11.74 -24.69
C ASP A 288 -8.74 11.21 -25.81
N VAL A 289 -8.65 9.88 -25.94
CA VAL A 289 -7.85 9.21 -26.97
C VAL A 289 -8.78 8.60 -28.01
N PRO A 290 -8.86 9.17 -29.24
CA PRO A 290 -9.70 8.64 -30.29
C PRO A 290 -9.14 7.31 -30.80
N ALA A 291 -9.83 6.21 -30.51
CA ALA A 291 -9.47 4.86 -30.91
C ALA A 291 -10.49 4.31 -31.91
N ARG A 292 -10.01 3.79 -33.06
CA ARG A 292 -10.89 3.16 -34.06
C ARG A 292 -11.47 1.84 -33.54
N HIS A 293 -10.69 1.10 -32.77
CA HIS A 293 -11.09 -0.12 -32.07
C HIS A 293 -10.62 -0.03 -30.61
N ALA A 294 -11.44 -0.51 -29.67
CA ALA A 294 -11.08 -0.54 -28.25
C ALA A 294 -10.01 -1.61 -27.90
N SER A 295 -9.55 -2.37 -28.90
CA SER A 295 -8.53 -3.39 -28.73
C SER A 295 -7.15 -2.79 -28.49
N ALA A 296 -6.29 -3.57 -27.81
CA ALA A 296 -4.94 -3.15 -27.46
C ALA A 296 -4.13 -2.67 -28.69
N GLY A 297 -4.17 -3.44 -29.78
CA GLY A 297 -3.45 -3.13 -31.01
C GLY A 297 -4.02 -1.94 -31.78
N GLY A 298 -5.35 -1.79 -31.82
CA GLY A 298 -6.01 -0.72 -32.58
C GLY A 298 -5.88 0.67 -31.95
N ALA A 299 -5.76 0.76 -30.62
CA ALA A 299 -5.63 2.03 -29.92
C ALA A 299 -4.17 2.47 -29.67
N ALA A 300 -3.20 1.55 -29.75
CA ALA A 300 -1.79 1.83 -29.44
C ALA A 300 -1.20 3.06 -30.17
N PRO A 301 -1.46 3.31 -31.47
CA PRO A 301 -0.93 4.50 -32.13
C PRO A 301 -1.48 5.82 -31.60
N ALA A 302 -2.78 5.87 -31.33
CA ALA A 302 -3.41 7.07 -30.77
C ALA A 302 -2.97 7.29 -29.32
N LEU A 303 -2.91 6.22 -28.54
CA LEU A 303 -2.48 6.24 -27.15
C LEU A 303 -1.01 6.67 -27.02
N GLY A 304 -0.10 6.11 -27.82
CA GLY A 304 1.31 6.48 -27.79
C GLY A 304 1.57 7.94 -28.12
N ARG A 305 0.87 8.49 -29.13
CA ARG A 305 0.95 9.94 -29.42
C ARG A 305 0.40 10.81 -28.29
N ALA A 306 -0.72 10.42 -27.69
CA ALA A 306 -1.31 11.14 -26.57
C ALA A 306 -0.37 11.16 -25.35
N ILE A 307 0.24 10.01 -25.02
CA ILE A 307 1.23 9.92 -23.94
C ILE A 307 2.48 10.75 -24.27
N ALA A 308 2.94 10.72 -25.52
CA ALA A 308 4.09 11.52 -25.95
C ALA A 308 3.86 13.02 -25.75
N HIS A 309 2.67 13.51 -26.12
CA HIS A 309 2.30 14.91 -25.91
C HIS A 309 2.25 15.25 -24.42
N ALA A 310 1.56 14.44 -23.62
CA ALA A 310 1.47 14.64 -22.17
C ALA A 310 2.87 14.67 -21.51
N LEU A 311 3.76 13.75 -21.89
CA LEU A 311 5.14 13.73 -21.41
C LEU A 311 5.94 14.98 -21.80
N GLN A 312 5.73 15.51 -23.01
CA GLN A 312 6.36 16.76 -23.47
C GLN A 312 5.83 17.96 -22.70
N ASP A 313 4.52 18.04 -22.48
CA ASP A 313 3.88 19.10 -21.71
C ASP A 313 4.39 19.11 -20.27
N GLU A 314 4.55 17.92 -19.64
CA GLU A 314 5.12 17.87 -18.30
C GLU A 314 6.56 18.32 -18.22
N ARG A 315 7.37 18.00 -19.23
CA ARG A 315 8.74 18.50 -19.30
C ARG A 315 8.79 20.01 -19.48
N ARG A 316 7.90 20.58 -20.29
CA ARG A 316 7.80 22.03 -20.50
C ARG A 316 7.37 22.74 -19.22
N ALA A 317 6.34 22.24 -18.53
CA ALA A 317 5.88 22.78 -17.25
C ALA A 317 6.96 22.73 -16.16
N ALA A 318 7.74 21.64 -16.11
CA ALA A 318 8.87 21.52 -15.19
C ALA A 318 10.02 22.50 -15.53
N ALA A 319 10.30 22.73 -16.82
CA ALA A 319 11.35 23.67 -17.25
C ALA A 319 10.95 25.14 -17.09
N GLY A 320 9.66 25.45 -17.20
CA GLY A 320 9.11 26.81 -17.07
C GLY A 320 8.89 27.28 -15.62
N GLY A 321 9.16 26.44 -14.62
CA GLY A 321 8.93 26.77 -13.20
C GLY A 321 7.45 26.84 -12.79
N GLU A 322 6.52 26.44 -13.66
CA GLU A 322 5.07 26.46 -13.41
C GLU A 322 4.61 25.33 -12.48
N ARG A 323 5.39 24.24 -12.40
CA ARG A 323 5.28 23.28 -11.31
C ARG A 323 6.14 23.79 -10.15
N ASN A 324 5.58 23.83 -8.93
CA ASN A 324 6.42 23.78 -7.73
C ASN A 324 7.44 22.65 -7.96
N ALA A 325 8.73 22.97 -7.98
CA ALA A 325 9.80 22.05 -8.36
C ALA A 325 9.89 20.80 -7.45
N HIS A 326 9.10 20.78 -6.38
CA HIS A 326 9.06 19.74 -5.38
C HIS A 326 7.60 19.31 -5.11
N PRO A 327 7.36 18.00 -4.91
CA PRO A 327 6.04 17.49 -4.54
C PRO A 327 5.59 18.12 -3.20
N PRO A 328 4.28 18.21 -2.91
CA PRO A 328 3.77 18.74 -1.63
C PRO A 328 4.40 18.10 -0.39
N GLU A 329 4.81 16.83 -0.49
CA GLU A 329 5.59 16.10 0.50
C GLU A 329 6.89 16.80 0.92
N ALA A 330 7.50 17.63 0.06
CA ALA A 330 8.72 18.36 0.38
C ALA A 330 8.51 19.52 1.36
N SER A 331 7.28 20.03 1.48
CA SER A 331 6.93 21.07 2.45
C SER A 331 6.46 20.50 3.79
N TYR A 332 6.39 19.17 3.92
CA TYR A 332 6.01 18.51 5.17
C TYR A 332 7.04 18.79 6.27
N SER A 333 6.55 19.19 7.44
CA SER A 333 7.33 19.35 8.65
C SER A 333 6.74 18.47 9.76
N PRO A 334 7.50 17.51 10.32
CA PRO A 334 6.98 16.60 11.33
C PRO A 334 6.93 17.23 12.74
N HIS A 335 7.59 18.36 12.98
CA HIS A 335 7.87 18.83 14.34
C HIS A 335 6.66 19.51 14.99
N LEU A 336 6.20 18.97 16.12
CA LEU A 336 5.22 19.61 17.01
C LEU A 336 5.81 19.81 18.41
N PRO A 337 6.08 21.04 18.86
CA PRO A 337 6.44 21.29 20.24
C PRO A 337 5.22 21.08 21.16
N ILE A 338 5.34 20.21 22.15
CA ILE A 338 4.25 19.87 23.08
C ILE A 338 4.41 20.66 24.39
N GLN A 339 5.62 20.61 24.96
CA GLN A 339 5.95 21.28 26.21
C GLN A 339 7.29 21.99 26.10
N ARG A 340 7.34 23.26 26.51
CA ARG A 340 8.60 23.98 26.68
C ARG A 340 9.31 23.47 27.93
N GLY A 341 10.59 23.17 27.81
CA GLY A 341 11.41 22.75 28.94
C GLY A 341 12.15 23.90 29.62
N ALA A 342 12.76 23.57 30.76
CA ALA A 342 13.74 24.42 31.42
C ALA A 342 15.09 24.38 30.68
N PRO A 343 15.89 25.45 30.72
CA PRO A 343 17.23 25.45 30.15
C PRO A 343 18.10 24.30 30.70
N GLY A 344 18.93 23.70 29.84
CA GLY A 344 19.85 22.63 30.22
C GLY A 344 19.22 21.24 30.40
N ARG A 345 17.91 21.07 30.18
CA ARG A 345 17.27 19.74 30.14
C ARG A 345 17.37 19.13 28.74
N ARG A 346 17.66 17.83 28.69
CA ARG A 346 17.70 17.02 27.47
C ARG A 346 16.32 17.01 26.80
N PRO A 347 16.19 17.31 25.50
CA PRO A 347 14.91 17.23 24.81
C PRO A 347 14.42 15.78 24.71
N VAL A 348 13.11 15.60 24.79
CA VAL A 348 12.43 14.31 24.63
C VAL A 348 11.66 14.33 23.32
N VAL A 349 11.92 13.35 22.46
CA VAL A 349 11.27 13.21 21.15
C VAL A 349 10.33 12.02 21.18
N LEU A 350 9.06 12.26 20.87
CA LEU A 350 7.96 11.30 20.94
C LEU A 350 7.49 10.94 19.52
N ILE A 351 7.47 9.64 19.21
CA ILE A 351 7.15 9.12 17.88
C ILE A 351 5.96 8.16 17.98
N PRO A 352 4.79 8.51 17.43
CA PRO A 352 3.55 7.74 17.59
C PRO A 352 3.52 6.48 16.74
N GLY A 353 2.57 5.60 17.08
CA GLY A 353 2.35 4.32 16.42
C GLY A 353 1.61 4.40 15.08
N ALA A 354 1.32 3.21 14.52
CA ALA A 354 0.61 3.06 13.27
C ALA A 354 -0.77 3.72 13.37
N GLY A 355 -1.10 4.62 12.44
CA GLY A 355 -2.40 5.28 12.38
C GLY A 355 -2.73 6.16 13.59
N ASP A 356 -1.73 6.55 14.40
CA ASP A 356 -1.87 7.49 15.51
C ASP A 356 -1.12 8.81 15.26
N ASN A 357 -1.47 9.85 16.00
CA ASN A 357 -0.84 11.18 15.93
C ASN A 357 -0.13 11.53 17.24
N VAL A 358 0.59 12.65 17.26
CA VAL A 358 1.37 13.06 18.44
C VAL A 358 0.52 13.23 19.70
N ALA A 359 -0.78 13.53 19.57
CA ALA A 359 -1.66 13.74 20.71
C ALA A 359 -1.80 12.50 21.60
N THR A 360 -1.48 11.31 21.09
CA THR A 360 -1.45 10.06 21.87
C THR A 360 -0.52 10.13 23.08
N PHE A 361 0.53 10.95 23.01
CA PHE A 361 1.47 11.14 24.11
C PHE A 361 1.09 12.28 25.07
N LEU A 362 0.00 13.02 24.85
CA LEU A 362 -0.40 14.10 25.77
C LEU A 362 -0.53 13.61 27.22
N PRO A 363 -1.17 12.47 27.52
CA PRO A 363 -1.22 11.96 28.90
C PRO A 363 0.16 11.69 29.50
N PHE A 364 1.10 11.17 28.70
CA PHE A 364 2.48 10.97 29.13
C PHE A 364 3.17 12.30 29.44
N THR A 365 3.02 13.32 28.58
CA THR A 365 3.62 14.63 28.83
C THR A 365 3.08 15.33 30.07
N ILE A 366 1.79 15.10 30.40
CA ILE A 366 1.15 15.64 31.62
C ILE A 366 1.66 14.89 32.87
N ALA A 367 1.92 13.59 32.77
CA ALA A 367 2.35 12.77 33.89
C ALA A 367 3.85 12.89 34.20
N VAL A 368 4.67 13.35 33.24
CA VAL A 368 6.08 13.70 33.49
C VAL A 368 6.15 15.03 34.22
N GLU A 369 7.12 15.17 35.14
CA GLU A 369 7.31 16.43 35.87
C GLU A 369 7.47 17.63 34.91
N PRO A 370 7.00 18.83 35.30
CA PRO A 370 7.20 20.03 34.51
C PRO A 370 8.69 20.34 34.28
N GLY A 371 9.01 20.85 33.09
CA GLY A 371 10.36 21.34 32.76
C GLY A 371 11.16 20.44 31.82
N TRP A 372 10.67 19.26 31.46
CA TRP A 372 11.22 18.51 30.32
C TRP A 372 10.75 19.13 29.00
N PRO A 373 11.65 19.43 28.04
CA PRO A 373 11.27 19.83 26.69
C PRO A 373 10.69 18.63 25.95
N MET A 374 9.40 18.66 25.60
CA MET A 374 8.70 17.57 24.92
C MET A 374 8.38 17.96 23.48
N HIS A 375 8.80 17.14 22.54
CA HIS A 375 8.62 17.34 21.11
C HIS A 375 8.03 16.09 20.48
N GLY A 376 6.96 16.24 19.70
CA GLY A 376 6.39 15.16 18.91
C GLY A 376 6.83 15.22 17.45
N LEU A 377 6.89 14.05 16.82
CA LEU A 377 7.07 13.90 15.38
C LEU A 377 5.77 13.38 14.75
N GLN A 378 5.01 14.28 14.14
CA GLN A 378 3.70 14.04 13.55
C GLN A 378 3.81 13.25 12.25
N PRO A 379 3.23 12.03 12.12
CA PRO A 379 3.24 11.28 10.88
C PRO A 379 2.58 12.02 9.71
N ARG A 380 3.15 11.82 8.50
CA ARG A 380 2.62 12.35 7.24
C ARG A 380 1.41 11.55 6.77
N GLY A 381 0.48 12.21 6.07
CA GLY A 381 -0.65 11.58 5.37
C GLY A 381 -1.93 11.45 6.20
N PHE A 382 -1.93 11.94 7.44
CA PHE A 382 -3.15 12.10 8.23
C PHE A 382 -4.14 13.10 7.65
N ASP A 383 -3.67 14.03 6.82
CA ASP A 383 -4.48 14.97 6.06
C ASP A 383 -5.25 14.31 4.90
N GLY A 384 -5.05 13.01 4.66
CA GLY A 384 -5.70 12.29 3.57
C GLY A 384 -5.16 12.63 2.18
N VAL A 385 -4.20 13.55 2.06
CA VAL A 385 -3.63 14.02 0.79
C VAL A 385 -2.22 13.49 0.62
N LEU A 386 -1.32 13.81 1.57
CA LEU A 386 0.09 13.43 1.46
C LEU A 386 0.25 11.92 1.58
N ALA A 387 1.18 11.34 0.80
CA ALA A 387 1.49 9.93 0.94
C ALA A 387 2.16 9.68 2.31
N PRO A 388 1.65 8.77 3.17
CA PRO A 388 2.37 8.36 4.36
C PRO A 388 3.74 7.78 4.00
N HIS A 389 4.72 7.89 4.90
CA HIS A 389 6.02 7.26 4.65
C HIS A 389 5.84 5.75 4.46
N ALA A 390 6.30 5.22 3.33
CA ALA A 390 6.12 3.82 2.92
C ALA A 390 7.25 2.89 3.41
N SER A 391 8.18 3.43 4.19
CA SER A 391 9.23 2.67 4.88
C SER A 391 9.66 3.38 6.16
N VAL A 392 10.22 2.61 7.09
CA VAL A 392 10.87 3.16 8.29
C VAL A 392 12.05 4.06 7.91
N ASP A 393 12.79 3.70 6.85
CA ASP A 393 13.90 4.47 6.32
C ASP A 393 13.47 5.87 5.85
N ALA A 394 12.39 5.96 5.10
CA ALA A 394 11.84 7.24 4.62
C ALA A 394 11.38 8.11 5.80
N ALA A 395 10.64 7.53 6.75
CA ALA A 395 10.23 8.24 7.96
C ALA A 395 11.43 8.75 8.77
N ALA A 396 12.43 7.91 9.01
CA ALA A 396 13.63 8.30 9.74
C ALA A 396 14.45 9.37 9.00
N THR A 397 14.52 9.30 7.67
CA THR A 397 15.16 10.32 6.82
C THR A 397 14.49 11.68 6.99
N ALA A 398 13.16 11.73 6.98
CA ALA A 398 12.41 12.97 7.19
C ALA A 398 12.55 13.51 8.62
N TYR A 399 12.69 12.64 9.62
CA TYR A 399 12.64 13.02 11.03
C TYR A 399 14.00 13.39 11.61
N LEU A 400 15.07 12.76 11.13
CA LEU A 400 16.42 12.95 11.66
C LEU A 400 16.88 14.42 11.69
N PRO A 401 16.65 15.26 10.65
CA PRO A 401 17.07 16.67 10.69
C PRO A 401 16.40 17.47 11.82
N VAL A 402 15.17 17.13 12.21
CA VAL A 402 14.51 17.75 13.35
C VAL A 402 15.16 17.32 14.65
N VAL A 403 15.45 16.02 14.80
CA VAL A 403 16.10 15.47 15.99
C VAL A 403 17.50 16.04 16.19
N GLU A 404 18.30 16.14 15.12
CA GLU A 404 19.64 16.73 15.18
C GLU A 404 19.61 18.20 15.57
N ARG A 405 18.63 18.97 15.05
CA ARG A 405 18.44 20.38 15.39
C ARG A 405 18.09 20.55 16.87
N LEU A 406 17.17 19.74 17.39
CA LEU A 406 16.81 19.75 18.81
C LEU A 406 18.01 19.45 19.71
N ALA A 407 18.84 18.47 19.32
CA ALA A 407 20.07 18.15 20.05
C ALA A 407 21.08 19.31 20.01
N ALA A 408 21.25 19.94 18.84
CA ALA A 408 22.18 21.06 18.66
C ALA A 408 21.75 22.31 19.43
N ASP A 409 20.46 22.67 19.37
CA ASP A 409 19.90 23.84 20.07
C ASP A 409 20.02 23.70 21.59
N ALA A 410 19.79 22.48 22.11
CA ALA A 410 19.94 22.18 23.53
C ALA A 410 21.39 21.96 23.96
N ARG A 411 22.32 21.75 23.02
CA ARG A 411 23.70 21.27 23.25
C ARG A 411 23.76 19.98 24.07
N GLU A 412 22.73 19.15 23.94
CA GLU A 412 22.53 17.93 24.71
C GLU A 412 21.89 16.86 23.83
N PRO A 413 22.30 15.57 23.89
CA PRO A 413 21.62 14.52 23.16
C PRO A 413 20.19 14.33 23.65
N VAL A 414 19.33 13.91 22.71
CA VAL A 414 17.89 13.71 22.94
C VAL A 414 17.58 12.37 23.58
N HIS A 415 16.44 12.29 24.27
CA HIS A 415 15.77 11.03 24.57
C HIS A 415 14.78 10.69 23.46
N LEU A 416 14.81 9.47 22.95
CA LEU A 416 13.87 8.98 21.95
C LEU A 416 12.86 8.04 22.60
N ILE A 417 11.56 8.28 22.37
CA ILE A 417 10.47 7.38 22.77
C ILE A 417 9.61 7.10 21.55
N GLY A 418 9.52 5.83 21.15
CA GLY A 418 8.67 5.40 20.05
C GLY A 418 7.65 4.37 20.50
N HIS A 419 6.38 4.58 20.19
CA HIS A 419 5.30 3.62 20.49
C HIS A 419 4.92 2.82 19.25
N SER A 420 4.74 1.51 19.40
CA SER A 420 4.30 0.62 18.32
C SER A 420 5.18 0.81 17.08
N PHE A 421 4.62 1.08 15.90
CA PHE A 421 5.38 1.42 14.68
C PHE A 421 6.43 2.53 14.88
N GLY A 422 6.15 3.54 15.70
CA GLY A 422 7.08 4.62 16.04
C GLY A 422 8.34 4.13 16.76
N GLY A 423 8.29 2.97 17.42
CA GLY A 423 9.46 2.32 18.01
C GLY A 423 10.49 1.87 16.95
N TRP A 424 10.04 1.40 15.78
CA TRP A 424 10.94 1.10 14.66
C TRP A 424 11.59 2.36 14.10
N VAL A 425 10.83 3.43 13.95
CA VAL A 425 11.36 4.73 13.51
C VAL A 425 12.35 5.30 14.52
N ALA A 426 12.06 5.20 15.82
CA ALA A 426 12.97 5.62 16.89
C ALA A 426 14.28 4.82 16.88
N MET A 427 14.21 3.50 16.69
CA MET A 427 15.38 2.63 16.54
C MET A 427 16.24 3.04 15.34
N GLU A 428 15.63 3.30 14.19
CA GLU A 428 16.35 3.70 12.98
C GLU A 428 17.05 5.05 13.16
N ILE A 429 16.36 6.04 13.74
CA ILE A 429 16.97 7.33 14.08
C ILE A 429 18.14 7.13 15.06
N ALA A 430 17.98 6.27 16.08
CA ALA A 430 19.04 5.98 17.04
C ALA A 430 20.28 5.35 16.38
N CYS A 431 20.10 4.43 15.43
CA CYS A 431 21.18 3.82 14.66
C CYS A 431 21.94 4.86 13.84
N ARG A 432 21.22 5.74 13.13
CA ARG A 432 21.82 6.81 12.30
C ARG A 432 22.57 7.84 13.16
N LEU A 433 21.98 8.24 14.28
CA LEU A 433 22.63 9.13 15.26
C LEU A 433 23.93 8.50 15.81
N GLN A 434 23.90 7.21 16.17
CA GLN A 434 25.08 6.45 16.60
C GLN A 434 26.15 6.39 15.51
N ALA A 435 25.78 6.09 14.26
CA ALA A 435 26.71 6.04 13.14
C ALA A 435 27.39 7.39 12.89
N SER A 436 26.71 8.49 13.19
CA SER A 436 27.28 9.85 13.13
C SER A 436 28.10 10.26 14.37
N GLY A 437 28.33 9.34 15.32
CA GLY A 437 29.07 9.61 16.56
C GLY A 437 28.31 10.42 17.61
N ARG A 438 26.99 10.61 17.45
CA ARG A 438 26.13 11.42 18.32
C ARG A 438 24.92 10.60 18.81
N PRO A 439 25.13 9.50 19.54
CA PRO A 439 24.03 8.62 19.97
C PRO A 439 23.02 9.37 20.85
N PRO A 440 21.73 8.97 20.85
CA PRO A 440 20.75 9.53 21.77
C PRO A 440 21.10 9.21 23.22
N ALA A 441 20.63 10.04 24.15
CA ALA A 441 20.82 9.87 25.58
C ALA A 441 20.11 8.61 26.12
N SER A 442 18.94 8.30 25.57
CA SER A 442 18.28 7.01 25.75
C SER A 442 17.35 6.69 24.58
N LEU A 443 17.11 5.39 24.37
CA LEU A 443 16.10 4.87 23.45
C LEU A 443 15.06 4.06 24.25
N THR A 444 13.79 4.47 24.17
CA THR A 444 12.65 3.76 24.77
C THR A 444 11.72 3.28 23.66
N ILE A 445 11.54 1.97 23.56
CA ILE A 445 10.67 1.31 22.59
C ILE A 445 9.44 0.81 23.34
N VAL A 446 8.26 1.32 23.01
CA VAL A 446 7.03 1.06 23.76
C VAL A 446 6.14 0.11 22.96
N ASP A 447 6.06 -1.13 23.43
CA ASP A 447 5.23 -2.23 22.95
C ASP A 447 5.33 -2.47 21.43
N THR A 448 6.56 -2.41 20.94
CA THR A 448 6.90 -2.64 19.53
C THR A 448 7.42 -4.06 19.33
N GLU A 449 6.88 -4.73 18.30
CA GLU A 449 7.37 -6.04 17.85
C GLU A 449 8.83 -5.95 17.38
N ALA A 450 9.65 -6.97 17.63
CA ALA A 450 11.03 -6.98 17.16
C ALA A 450 11.09 -6.91 15.61
N PRO A 451 12.10 -6.24 15.01
CA PRO A 451 12.26 -6.24 13.57
C PRO A 451 12.40 -7.66 13.01
N ALA A 452 11.91 -7.87 11.79
CA ALA A 452 11.86 -9.19 11.14
C ALA A 452 11.13 -10.32 11.92
N SER A 453 10.29 -9.98 12.90
CA SER A 453 9.41 -10.95 13.55
C SER A 453 8.19 -11.29 12.67
N ALA A 454 7.52 -12.40 12.96
CA ALA A 454 6.28 -12.82 12.28
C ALA A 454 5.02 -12.18 12.89
N GLY A 455 5.15 -10.96 13.44
CA GLY A 455 4.09 -10.24 14.13
C GLY A 455 3.05 -9.60 13.21
N ARG A 456 2.36 -8.57 13.68
CA ARG A 456 1.29 -7.87 12.95
C ARG A 456 1.85 -6.93 11.89
N LEU A 457 3.00 -6.32 12.13
CA LEU A 457 3.62 -5.38 11.20
C LEU A 457 4.40 -6.10 10.10
N GLY A 458 4.48 -5.50 8.91
CA GLY A 458 5.17 -6.07 7.74
C GLY A 458 4.40 -7.21 7.04
N ARG A 459 3.13 -7.43 7.37
CA ARG A 459 2.27 -8.41 6.72
C ARG A 459 1.45 -7.79 5.60
N GLN A 460 0.98 -8.63 4.69
CA GLN A 460 0.08 -8.22 3.61
C GLN A 460 -1.37 -8.24 4.11
N TYR A 461 -2.06 -7.12 3.96
CA TYR A 461 -3.44 -6.96 4.39
C TYR A 461 -4.29 -6.42 3.24
N THR A 462 -5.44 -7.04 3.00
CA THR A 462 -6.51 -6.44 2.17
C THR A 462 -7.10 -5.21 2.86
N PHE A 463 -7.76 -4.33 2.12
CA PHE A 463 -8.40 -3.15 2.72
C PHE A 463 -9.36 -3.51 3.87
N ALA A 464 -10.22 -4.52 3.68
CA ALA A 464 -11.16 -4.95 4.73
C ALA A 464 -10.42 -5.44 5.99
N SER A 465 -9.28 -6.10 5.82
CA SER A 465 -8.43 -6.52 6.94
C SER A 465 -7.79 -5.33 7.66
N VAL A 466 -7.34 -4.30 6.92
CA VAL A 466 -6.84 -3.05 7.50
C VAL A 466 -7.94 -2.37 8.31
N VAL A 467 -9.15 -2.23 7.75
CA VAL A 467 -10.29 -1.63 8.45
C VAL A 467 -10.65 -2.43 9.70
N TRP A 468 -10.71 -3.76 9.61
CA TRP A 468 -11.01 -4.61 10.76
C TRP A 468 -9.97 -4.47 11.88
N ASN A 469 -8.68 -4.45 11.52
CA ASN A 469 -7.60 -4.23 12.49
C ASN A 469 -7.69 -2.84 13.13
N LEU A 470 -8.06 -1.81 12.36
CA LEU A 470 -8.28 -0.46 12.87
C LEU A 470 -9.46 -0.41 13.83
N VAL A 471 -10.58 -1.07 13.50
CA VAL A 471 -11.75 -1.18 14.40
C VAL A 471 -11.32 -1.74 15.74
N ARG A 472 -10.66 -2.90 15.75
CA ARG A 472 -10.16 -3.53 17.00
C ARG A 472 -9.21 -2.61 17.76
N ALA A 473 -8.30 -1.94 17.06
CA ALA A 473 -7.36 -1.00 17.67
C ALA A 473 -8.08 0.16 18.37
N LEU A 474 -9.09 0.75 17.71
CA LEU A 474 -9.87 1.86 18.24
C LEU A 474 -10.75 1.42 19.43
N GLU A 475 -11.37 0.25 19.36
CA GLU A 475 -12.15 -0.31 20.46
C GLU A 475 -11.28 -0.58 21.69
N GLN A 476 -10.12 -1.20 21.50
CA GLN A 476 -9.16 -1.46 22.59
C GLN A 476 -8.60 -0.17 23.19
N ALA A 477 -8.34 0.85 22.36
CA ALA A 477 -7.84 2.13 22.83
C ALA A 477 -8.89 2.93 23.61
N THR A 478 -10.13 2.95 23.14
CA THR A 478 -11.19 3.82 23.68
C THR A 478 -12.09 3.14 24.70
N GLY A 479 -12.09 1.80 24.76
CA GLY A 479 -13.05 1.02 25.55
C GLY A 479 -14.49 1.11 25.03
N ARG A 480 -14.70 1.62 23.80
CA ARG A 480 -16.02 1.79 23.19
C ARG A 480 -16.12 0.95 21.94
N LEU A 481 -17.19 0.18 21.85
CA LEU A 481 -17.50 -0.62 20.66
C LEU A 481 -17.91 0.30 19.50
N LEU A 482 -17.44 -0.05 18.30
CA LEU A 482 -17.81 0.63 17.05
C LEU A 482 -19.07 0.01 16.43
N GLY A 483 -19.54 -1.14 16.92
CA GLY A 483 -20.75 -1.81 16.46
C GLY A 483 -20.62 -2.41 15.05
N ILE A 484 -19.40 -2.80 14.67
CA ILE A 484 -19.08 -3.36 13.35
C ILE A 484 -18.83 -4.86 13.51
N GLU A 485 -19.70 -5.67 12.93
CA GLU A 485 -19.50 -7.12 12.87
C GLU A 485 -18.52 -7.51 11.75
N ARG A 486 -17.61 -8.44 12.03
CA ARG A 486 -16.55 -8.83 11.10
C ARG A 486 -17.12 -9.37 9.80
N GLU A 487 -18.04 -10.34 9.87
CA GLU A 487 -18.63 -10.98 8.69
C GLU A 487 -19.49 -10.02 7.88
N ALA A 488 -20.05 -8.98 8.51
CA ALA A 488 -20.77 -7.92 7.81
C ALA A 488 -19.80 -7.00 7.05
N LEU A 489 -18.69 -6.58 7.69
CA LEU A 489 -17.66 -5.75 7.06
C LEU A 489 -17.05 -6.44 5.84
N PHE A 490 -16.70 -7.73 5.96
CA PHE A 490 -16.06 -8.48 4.88
C PHE A 490 -17.01 -8.81 3.72
N ARG A 491 -18.33 -8.83 3.95
CA ARG A 491 -19.35 -9.01 2.90
C ARG A 491 -19.81 -7.70 2.26
N ALA A 492 -19.64 -6.57 2.94
CA ALA A 492 -20.03 -5.27 2.43
C ALA A 492 -19.16 -4.85 1.23
N ASP A 493 -19.76 -4.11 0.30
CA ASP A 493 -19.03 -3.42 -0.75
C ASP A 493 -18.14 -2.30 -0.16
N ARG A 494 -17.26 -1.72 -0.97
CA ARG A 494 -16.33 -0.69 -0.48
C ARG A 494 -17.05 0.52 0.12
N ARG A 495 -18.16 0.94 -0.49
CA ARG A 495 -18.97 2.07 0.00
C ARG A 495 -19.57 1.74 1.38
N GLY A 496 -20.10 0.54 1.55
CA GLY A 496 -20.63 0.01 2.80
C GLY A 496 -19.55 -0.08 3.88
N GLN A 497 -18.36 -0.58 3.56
CA GLN A 497 -17.23 -0.65 4.49
C GLN A 497 -16.84 0.75 5.02
N TRP A 498 -16.73 1.74 4.13
CA TRP A 498 -16.46 3.12 4.53
C TRP A 498 -17.58 3.71 5.40
N ALA A 499 -18.85 3.48 5.03
CA ALA A 499 -20.00 3.96 5.78
C ALA A 499 -20.09 3.34 7.18
N MET A 500 -19.85 2.03 7.30
CA MET A 500 -19.81 1.32 8.58
C MET A 500 -18.72 1.89 9.49
N LEU A 501 -17.49 2.05 8.96
CA LEU A 501 -16.36 2.60 9.73
C LEU A 501 -16.62 4.04 10.19
N HIS A 502 -17.03 4.92 9.28
CA HIS A 502 -17.31 6.33 9.60
C HIS A 502 -18.40 6.45 10.67
N ARG A 503 -19.52 5.74 10.49
CA ARG A 503 -20.60 5.71 11.48
C ARG A 503 -20.11 5.22 12.84
N GLY A 504 -19.41 4.09 12.89
CA GLY A 504 -18.89 3.55 14.14
C GLY A 504 -17.96 4.53 14.87
N MET A 505 -17.08 5.22 14.13
CA MET A 505 -16.18 6.23 14.71
C MET A 505 -16.92 7.47 15.24
N VAL A 506 -18.00 7.90 14.57
CA VAL A 506 -18.86 8.99 15.05
C VAL A 506 -19.64 8.56 16.30
N ASP A 507 -20.25 7.38 16.28
CA ASP A 507 -21.03 6.84 17.40
C ASP A 507 -20.17 6.63 18.65
N ALA A 508 -18.92 6.17 18.47
CA ALA A 508 -17.92 6.06 19.53
C ALA A 508 -17.33 7.41 20.00
N ARG A 509 -17.70 8.52 19.35
CA ARG A 509 -17.18 9.89 19.57
C ARG A 509 -15.66 10.03 19.35
N ILE A 510 -15.11 9.19 18.48
CA ILE A 510 -13.73 9.33 18.00
C ILE A 510 -13.67 10.48 16.99
N LEU A 511 -14.71 10.58 16.15
CA LEU A 511 -14.90 11.70 15.22
C LEU A 511 -16.12 12.53 15.63
N ARG A 512 -16.13 13.79 15.18
CA ARG A 512 -17.27 14.70 15.33
C ARG A 512 -18.39 14.28 14.37
N SER A 513 -19.65 14.53 14.75
CA SER A 513 -20.82 14.20 13.92
C SER A 513 -20.86 14.89 12.55
N GLY A 514 -20.18 16.03 12.39
CA GLY A 514 -20.02 16.73 11.11
C GLY A 514 -18.79 16.32 10.29
N SER A 515 -18.04 15.30 10.72
CA SER A 515 -16.86 14.81 9.98
C SER A 515 -17.26 14.13 8.67
N GLY A 516 -16.43 14.29 7.65
CA GLY A 516 -16.60 13.65 6.35
C GLY A 516 -15.76 12.38 6.19
N LEU A 517 -15.94 11.66 5.07
CA LEU A 517 -15.09 10.51 4.74
C LEU A 517 -13.61 10.89 4.57
N HIS A 518 -13.31 12.14 4.21
CA HIS A 518 -11.95 12.65 4.13
C HIS A 518 -11.20 12.49 5.47
N ASP A 519 -11.85 12.78 6.60
CA ASP A 519 -11.26 12.67 7.95
C ASP A 519 -10.92 11.21 8.33
N VAL A 520 -11.59 10.24 7.73
CA VAL A 520 -11.37 8.80 7.97
C VAL A 520 -10.29 8.26 7.03
N ARG A 521 -10.23 8.75 5.78
CA ARG A 521 -9.33 8.25 4.75
C ARG A 521 -7.86 8.36 5.15
N GLY A 522 -7.44 9.50 5.70
CA GLY A 522 -6.06 9.70 6.17
C GLY A 522 -5.65 8.70 7.26
N ILE A 523 -6.56 8.40 8.19
CA ILE A 523 -6.32 7.43 9.28
C ILE A 523 -6.17 6.02 8.71
N VAL A 524 -7.11 5.57 7.87
CA VAL A 524 -7.06 4.24 7.26
C VAL A 524 -5.83 4.07 6.38
N ARG A 525 -5.50 5.07 5.55
CA ARG A 525 -4.31 5.05 4.69
C ARG A 525 -3.04 4.92 5.51
N THR A 526 -2.85 5.79 6.51
CA THR A 526 -1.65 5.80 7.36
C THR A 526 -1.52 4.49 8.15
N TYR A 527 -2.63 4.00 8.71
CA TYR A 527 -2.65 2.73 9.44
C TYR A 527 -2.32 1.54 8.52
N GLY A 528 -2.95 1.46 7.34
CA GLY A 528 -2.72 0.41 6.36
C GLY A 528 -1.29 0.41 5.81
N THR A 529 -0.71 1.58 5.52
CA THR A 529 0.69 1.70 5.10
C THR A 529 1.65 1.22 6.19
N ALA A 530 1.43 1.62 7.44
CA ALA A 530 2.26 1.17 8.56
C ALA A 530 2.17 -0.33 8.81
N LEU A 531 0.96 -0.93 8.74
CA LEU A 531 0.77 -2.37 8.89
C LEU A 531 1.52 -3.20 7.84
N ARG A 532 1.59 -2.69 6.60
CA ARG A 532 2.27 -3.37 5.48
C ARG A 532 3.77 -3.08 5.41
N THR A 533 4.25 -2.08 6.16
CA THR A 533 5.66 -1.72 6.18
C THR A 533 6.44 -2.76 6.96
N ALA A 534 7.47 -3.33 6.35
CA ALA A 534 8.44 -4.19 7.02
C ALA A 534 9.67 -3.38 7.44
N TYR A 535 10.32 -3.80 8.54
CA TYR A 535 11.55 -3.18 9.02
C TYR A 535 12.63 -4.22 9.28
N ARG A 536 13.83 -3.93 8.76
CA ARG A 536 15.08 -4.65 9.01
C ARG A 536 16.19 -3.61 9.18
N PRO A 537 16.63 -3.32 10.41
CA PRO A 537 17.76 -2.42 10.66
C PRO A 537 18.98 -2.88 9.85
N ALA A 538 19.70 -1.93 9.25
CA ALA A 538 20.98 -2.22 8.58
C ALA A 538 22.08 -2.52 9.61
N ASP A 539 22.03 -1.84 10.76
CA ASP A 539 23.04 -1.92 11.83
C ASP A 539 22.39 -2.20 13.18
N ALA A 540 23.19 -2.71 14.12
CA ALA A 540 22.80 -2.86 15.51
C ALA A 540 23.03 -1.58 16.32
N TYR A 541 22.09 -1.26 17.21
CA TYR A 541 22.25 -0.20 18.19
C TYR A 541 23.01 -0.70 19.42
N ALA A 542 24.19 -0.13 19.67
CA ALA A 542 25.09 -0.51 20.76
C ALA A 542 24.83 0.30 22.05
N GLY A 543 24.01 1.34 21.98
CA GLY A 543 23.63 2.17 23.11
C GLY A 543 22.66 1.48 24.08
N ARG A 544 22.27 2.21 25.13
CA ARG A 544 21.27 1.74 26.10
C ARG A 544 19.88 1.92 25.52
N ALA A 545 19.16 0.81 25.37
CA ALA A 545 17.77 0.79 24.93
C ALA A 545 16.90 0.05 25.94
N THR A 546 15.65 0.47 26.09
CA THR A 546 14.67 -0.23 26.93
C THR A 546 13.40 -0.51 26.14
N LEU A 547 12.98 -1.78 26.16
CA LEU A 547 11.69 -2.24 25.72
C LEU A 547 10.69 -2.12 26.86
N VAL A 548 9.66 -1.31 26.68
CA VAL A 548 8.51 -1.22 27.59
C VAL A 548 7.40 -2.07 27.00
N LEU A 549 7.15 -3.24 27.58
CA LEU A 549 6.16 -4.19 27.07
C LEU A 549 4.87 -4.11 27.89
N ALA A 550 3.72 -4.18 27.21
CA ALA A 550 2.43 -4.27 27.88
C ALA A 550 2.35 -5.52 28.77
N ALA A 551 1.71 -5.38 29.92
CA ALA A 551 1.58 -6.45 30.91
C ALA A 551 0.30 -7.28 30.72
N ASP A 552 -0.74 -6.68 30.14
CA ASP A 552 -2.09 -7.22 30.01
C ASP A 552 -2.45 -7.43 28.52
N GLY A 553 -1.51 -7.96 27.73
CA GLY A 553 -1.72 -8.25 26.31
C GLY A 553 -2.63 -9.47 26.07
N ASP A 554 -3.04 -9.68 24.80
CA ASP A 554 -3.70 -10.91 24.30
C ASP A 554 -2.71 -12.11 24.29
N ASP A 555 -1.98 -12.29 25.38
CA ASP A 555 -0.78 -13.13 25.44
C ASP A 555 -1.13 -14.63 25.52
N ALA A 556 -2.28 -14.95 26.11
CA ALA A 556 -2.71 -16.32 26.40
C ALA A 556 -3.25 -17.10 25.18
N GLU A 557 -3.93 -16.44 24.23
CA GLU A 557 -4.47 -17.12 23.04
C GLU A 557 -3.43 -17.33 21.92
N ARG A 558 -2.28 -16.64 21.98
CA ARG A 558 -1.29 -16.57 20.88
C ARG A 558 0.03 -17.27 21.17
N GLY A 559 0.20 -17.86 22.35
CA GLY A 559 1.49 -18.42 22.79
C GLY A 559 2.58 -17.36 22.89
N PHE A 560 2.22 -16.13 23.28
CA PHE A 560 3.16 -15.01 23.37
C PHE A 560 4.07 -15.18 24.59
N VAL A 561 5.39 -15.15 24.35
CA VAL A 561 6.41 -15.24 25.40
C VAL A 561 7.22 -13.94 25.42
N PRO A 562 7.13 -13.11 26.48
CA PRO A 562 7.88 -11.85 26.58
C PRO A 562 9.39 -11.99 26.33
N GLU A 563 9.98 -13.09 26.81
CA GLU A 563 11.39 -13.40 26.62
C GLU A 563 11.75 -13.59 25.13
N ASP A 564 10.85 -14.11 24.30
CA ASP A 564 11.07 -14.26 22.86
C ASP A 564 11.12 -12.90 22.16
N VAL A 565 10.25 -11.96 22.59
CA VAL A 565 10.25 -10.59 22.07
C VAL A 565 11.56 -9.88 22.42
N LEU A 566 11.99 -9.98 23.69
CA LEU A 566 13.25 -9.41 24.13
C LEU A 566 14.44 -10.04 23.40
N SER A 567 14.42 -11.36 23.21
CA SER A 567 15.44 -12.10 22.44
C SER A 567 15.51 -11.61 20.99
N GLY A 568 14.36 -11.42 20.34
CA GLY A 568 14.26 -10.83 19.01
C GLY A 568 14.89 -9.44 18.95
N TRP A 569 14.60 -8.58 19.92
CA TRP A 569 15.20 -7.23 20.01
C TRP A 569 16.69 -7.26 20.28
N ARG A 570 17.19 -8.18 21.10
CA ARG A 570 18.63 -8.29 21.44
C ARG A 570 19.51 -8.63 20.23
N ARG A 571 18.95 -9.15 19.15
CA ARG A 571 19.65 -9.32 17.86
C ARG A 571 20.06 -7.97 17.24
N PHE A 572 19.27 -6.93 17.46
CA PHE A 572 19.48 -5.60 16.89
C PHE A 572 19.92 -4.56 17.94
N ALA A 573 19.66 -4.81 19.22
CA ALA A 573 20.08 -3.98 20.34
C ALA A 573 20.58 -4.87 21.50
N PRO A 574 21.85 -5.31 21.48
CA PRO A 574 22.36 -6.33 22.42
C PRO A 574 22.21 -5.97 23.90
N ARG A 575 22.17 -4.66 24.20
CA ARG A 575 22.03 -4.11 25.56
C ARG A 575 20.59 -3.75 25.94
N MET A 576 19.61 -4.23 25.16
CA MET A 576 18.19 -3.99 25.43
C MET A 576 17.81 -4.59 26.79
N ALA A 577 17.27 -3.72 27.65
CA ALA A 577 16.57 -4.10 28.87
C ALA A 577 15.05 -4.14 28.61
N MET A 578 14.31 -4.84 29.48
CA MET A 578 12.85 -4.89 29.41
C MET A 578 12.24 -4.38 30.71
N TRP A 579 11.16 -3.63 30.61
CA TRP A 579 10.26 -3.30 31.71
C TRP A 579 8.82 -3.58 31.31
N ARG A 580 8.02 -4.12 32.24
CA ARG A 580 6.60 -4.40 32.00
C ARG A 580 5.73 -3.28 32.55
N CYS A 581 4.90 -2.71 31.68
CA CYS A 581 3.94 -1.67 32.03
C CYS A 581 2.53 -2.25 32.12
N PRO A 582 1.76 -1.95 33.19
CA PRO A 582 0.33 -2.27 33.24
C PRO A 582 -0.45 -1.75 32.02
N GLY A 583 -1.56 -2.41 31.72
CA GLY A 583 -2.37 -2.15 30.55
C GLY A 583 -1.97 -2.99 29.34
N ASN A 584 -2.69 -2.76 28.24
CA ASN A 584 -2.44 -3.37 26.94
C ASN A 584 -1.69 -2.39 26.02
N HIS A 585 -1.43 -2.83 24.78
CA HIS A 585 -0.76 -2.05 23.72
C HIS A 585 -1.23 -0.60 23.57
N TYR A 586 -2.51 -0.33 23.86
CA TYR A 586 -3.14 0.98 23.70
C TYR A 586 -3.35 1.72 25.02
N THR A 587 -3.72 1.01 26.09
CA THR A 587 -4.07 1.63 27.37
C THR A 587 -2.85 1.96 28.23
N MET A 588 -1.69 1.35 27.98
CA MET A 588 -0.45 1.60 28.73
C MET A 588 0.06 3.06 28.65
N ILE A 589 -0.25 3.76 27.55
CA ILE A 589 0.08 5.18 27.36
C ILE A 589 -1.09 6.12 27.71
N ARG A 590 -2.14 5.59 28.36
CA ARG A 590 -3.32 6.34 28.82
C ARG A 590 -3.51 6.19 30.34
N PRO A 591 -4.27 7.11 30.99
CA PRO A 591 -4.61 6.94 32.39
C PRO A 591 -5.42 5.66 32.62
N PRO A 592 -5.22 4.96 33.76
CA PRO A 592 -4.28 5.31 34.82
C PRO A 592 -2.84 4.81 34.58
N HIS A 593 -2.61 3.93 33.60
CA HIS A 593 -1.33 3.23 33.44
C HIS A 593 -0.15 4.14 33.05
N VAL A 594 -0.43 5.21 32.31
CA VAL A 594 0.59 6.17 31.84
C VAL A 594 1.34 6.86 32.98
N GLU A 595 0.73 7.02 34.15
CA GLU A 595 1.37 7.63 35.32
C GLU A 595 2.54 6.77 35.79
N ARG A 596 2.34 5.46 35.84
CA ARG A 596 3.39 4.50 36.20
C ARG A 596 4.49 4.47 35.15
N PHE A 597 4.12 4.54 33.87
CA PHE A 597 5.09 4.61 32.78
C PHE A 597 5.95 5.89 32.86
N ALA A 598 5.33 7.06 33.02
CA ALA A 598 6.02 8.34 33.14
C ALA A 598 6.94 8.39 34.37
N HIS A 599 6.48 7.89 35.52
CA HIS A 599 7.29 7.83 36.74
C HIS A 599 8.51 6.92 36.56
N TRP A 600 8.31 5.70 36.05
CA TRP A 600 9.39 4.77 35.76
C TRP A 600 10.41 5.36 34.78
N TRP A 601 9.93 5.95 33.67
CA TRP A 601 10.81 6.51 32.65
C TRP A 601 11.69 7.63 33.21
N GLN A 602 11.12 8.54 34.00
CA GLN A 602 11.88 9.63 34.64
C GLN A 602 13.00 9.10 35.55
N GLN A 603 12.72 8.09 36.37
CA GLN A 603 13.74 7.46 37.22
C GLN A 603 14.85 6.82 36.39
N ALA A 604 14.47 6.10 35.32
CA ALA A 604 15.41 5.40 34.44
C ALA A 604 16.38 6.36 33.72
N VAL A 605 15.91 7.54 33.30
CA VAL A 605 16.76 8.52 32.57
C VAL A 605 17.57 9.45 33.47
N ARG A 606 17.20 9.60 34.76
CA ARG A 606 17.95 10.39 35.75
C ARG A 606 19.17 9.67 36.31
N GLY A 607 19.21 8.34 36.24
CA GLY A 607 20.30 7.53 36.80
C GLY A 607 20.14 7.21 38.29
N ASP A 608 19.01 7.56 38.91
CA ASP A 608 18.72 7.34 40.35
C ASP A 608 18.17 5.93 40.66
N GLY A 609 18.18 5.01 39.70
CA GLY A 609 17.67 3.65 39.92
C GLY A 609 18.32 2.63 39.01
N ASP A 610 18.83 1.55 39.62
CA ASP A 610 18.95 0.27 38.95
C ASP A 610 17.54 -0.09 38.41
N PRO A 611 17.35 -0.32 37.09
CA PRO A 611 16.04 -0.62 36.52
C PRO A 611 15.36 -1.84 37.17
N ALA A 612 16.12 -2.73 37.83
CA ALA A 612 15.57 -3.83 38.62
C ALA A 612 14.99 -3.38 39.99
N VAL A 613 15.55 -2.32 40.60
CA VAL A 613 15.12 -1.80 41.91
C VAL A 613 13.97 -0.80 41.78
N ALA A 614 13.95 0.01 40.71
CA ALA A 614 12.80 0.88 40.38
C ALA A 614 11.51 0.07 40.11
N ALA A 615 11.64 -1.14 39.55
CA ALA A 615 10.55 -2.08 39.35
C ALA A 615 9.96 -2.61 40.67
N ALA A 616 10.78 -2.76 41.72
CA ALA A 616 10.35 -3.22 43.05
C ALA A 616 9.76 -2.08 43.90
N GLY A 617 10.30 -0.86 43.81
CA GLY A 617 9.85 0.30 44.60
C GLY A 617 8.41 0.75 44.29
N ALA A 618 7.96 0.58 43.05
CA ALA A 618 6.57 0.89 42.66
C ALA A 618 5.52 -0.06 43.27
N GLY A 619 5.92 -1.25 43.74
CA GLY A 619 5.03 -2.18 44.43
C GLY A 619 4.78 -1.85 45.90
N ALA A 620 5.68 -1.10 46.54
CA ALA A 620 5.62 -0.80 47.98
C ALA A 620 4.88 0.50 48.33
N ALA A 621 4.83 1.47 47.41
CA ALA A 621 4.27 2.80 47.66
C ALA A 621 2.72 2.85 47.76
N LEU A 622 2.01 1.74 47.51
CA LEU A 622 0.53 1.65 47.59
C LEU A 622 0.03 0.87 48.82
N GLY A 623 0.92 0.44 49.73
CA GLY A 623 0.55 -0.26 50.96
C GLY A 623 0.12 0.64 52.13
N LEU A 624 0.07 1.97 51.94
CA LEU A 624 -0.25 2.94 53.00
C LEU A 624 -1.38 3.90 52.57
N ALA A 625 -2.50 3.34 52.11
CA ALA A 625 -3.78 4.04 52.06
C ALA A 625 -4.94 3.03 52.08
N SER A 626 -5.02 2.25 53.14
CA SER A 626 -6.27 1.59 53.55
C SER A 626 -6.42 1.75 55.06
N ASN A 627 -7.19 2.78 55.42
CA ASN A 627 -8.00 2.81 56.63
C ASN A 627 -9.23 3.67 56.36
#